data_AF-A0A523X3L4-F1
#
_entry.id   AF-A0A523X3L4-F1
#
_cell.length_a   1.000
_cell.length_b   1.000
_cell.length_c   1.000
_cell.angle_alpha   90.00
_cell.angle_beta   90.00
_cell.angle_gamma   90.00
#
_symmetry.space_group_name_H-M   'P 1'
#
loop_
_entity.id
_entity.type
_entity.pdbx_description
1 polymer ?
#
loop_
_entity_poly.entity_id
_entity_poly.type
_entity_poly.pdbx_seq_one_letter_code
_entity_poly.pdbx_strand_id
1 'polypeptide(L)'
;MLPYTLFENTRGYLEKINHQINSCYRDACYDACAVMIRRLIEVLIIEVFNHRGMAQKIQNPDGDFLYLEGLINKILAETSLGLRKNTKKALRKKEFKSIGDQSAHGWNYNAYRTYIDDIKTELREVSENLLYLANLKK
;
A
#
# COMPACT_ATOMS: atom_id res chain seq x y z
N MET A 1 -11.57 0.31 9.00
CA MET A 1 -10.46 -0.60 8.68
C MET A 1 -9.14 -0.10 9.28
N LEU A 2 -8.57 1.00 8.77
CA LEU A 2 -7.32 1.58 9.26
C LEU A 2 -7.61 2.81 10.14
N PRO A 3 -6.84 3.05 11.22
CA PRO A 3 -7.04 4.23 12.07
C PRO A 3 -6.81 5.53 11.29
N TYR A 4 -7.67 6.54 11.46
CA TYR A 4 -7.49 7.87 10.86
C TYR A 4 -6.22 8.57 11.35
N THR A 5 -5.96 8.46 12.65
CA THR A 5 -4.77 9.00 13.33
C THR A 5 -3.44 8.55 12.72
N LEU A 6 -3.42 7.39 12.05
CA LEU A 6 -2.24 6.90 11.35
C LEU A 6 -1.84 7.79 10.17
N PHE A 7 -2.79 8.49 9.55
CA PHE A 7 -2.56 9.32 8.37
C PHE A 7 -2.82 10.82 8.62
N GLU A 8 -3.40 11.20 9.75
CA GLU A 8 -3.60 12.61 10.13
C GLU A 8 -2.29 13.41 10.10
N ASN A 9 -2.34 14.65 9.63
CA ASN A 9 -1.18 15.54 9.52
C ASN A 9 -0.06 14.97 8.62
N THR A 10 -0.41 14.12 7.66
CA THR A 10 0.50 13.68 6.59
C THR A 10 0.20 14.48 5.32
N ARG A 11 0.14 13.84 4.15
CA ARG A 11 -0.26 14.48 2.90
C ARG A 11 -1.77 14.31 2.71
N GLY A 12 -2.46 15.37 2.27
CA GLY A 12 -3.92 15.36 2.14
C GLY A 12 -4.48 14.25 1.25
N TYR A 13 -3.73 13.75 0.26
CA TYR A 13 -4.17 12.59 -0.52
C TYR A 13 -4.05 11.25 0.22
N LEU A 14 -3.09 11.08 1.14
CA LEU A 14 -2.99 9.88 1.98
C LEU A 14 -4.16 9.82 2.96
N GLU A 15 -4.54 10.96 3.55
CA GLU A 15 -5.73 11.08 4.37
C GLU A 15 -7.00 10.72 3.59
N LYS A 16 -7.14 11.23 2.36
CA LYS A 16 -8.25 10.90 1.47
C LYS A 16 -8.28 9.42 1.08
N ILE A 17 -7.12 8.81 0.77
CA ILE A 17 -7.03 7.37 0.46
C ILE A 17 -7.48 6.55 1.67
N ASN A 18 -7.01 6.90 2.88
CA ASN A 18 -7.42 6.21 4.10
C ASN A 18 -8.93 6.34 4.35
N HIS A 19 -9.51 7.53 4.13
CA HIS A 19 -10.96 7.72 4.17
C HIS A 19 -11.70 6.84 3.16
N GLN A 20 -11.23 6.77 1.92
CA GLN A 20 -11.81 5.91 0.88
C GLN A 20 -11.76 4.43 1.27
N ILE A 21 -10.62 3.93 1.76
CA ILE A 21 -10.50 2.54 2.28
C ILE A 21 -11.52 2.28 3.38
N ASN A 22 -11.62 3.19 4.35
CA ASN A 22 -12.53 3.03 5.48
C ASN A 22 -14.00 3.06 5.08
N SER A 23 -14.37 3.92 4.12
CA SER A 23 -15.74 3.97 3.58
C SER A 23 -16.06 2.73 2.76
N CYS A 24 -15.20 2.31 1.82
CA CYS A 24 -15.41 1.08 1.05
C CYS A 24 -15.56 -0.15 1.94
N TYR A 25 -14.76 -0.27 3.00
CA TYR A 25 -14.88 -1.37 3.96
C TYR A 25 -16.20 -1.32 4.73
N ARG A 26 -16.63 -0.14 5.18
CA ARG A 26 -17.86 0.06 5.96
C ARG A 26 -19.11 -0.23 5.13
N ASP A 27 -19.10 0.18 3.86
CA ASP A 27 -20.24 0.05 2.96
C ASP A 27 -20.24 -1.29 2.20
N ALA A 28 -19.42 -2.25 2.65
CA ALA A 28 -19.26 -3.59 2.05
C ALA A 28 -18.83 -3.60 0.58
N CYS A 29 -18.26 -2.50 0.07
CA CYS A 29 -17.65 -2.43 -1.26
C CYS A 29 -16.23 -3.01 -1.22
N TYR A 30 -16.10 -4.32 -0.99
CA TYR A 30 -14.80 -4.96 -0.72
C TYR A 30 -13.85 -4.99 -1.92
N ASP A 31 -14.35 -5.11 -3.15
CA ASP A 31 -13.51 -4.99 -4.36
C ASP A 31 -12.87 -3.60 -4.44
N ALA A 32 -13.69 -2.55 -4.27
CA ALA A 32 -13.22 -1.17 -4.21
C ALA A 32 -12.25 -0.95 -3.03
N CYS A 33 -12.52 -1.55 -1.87
CA CYS A 33 -11.63 -1.52 -0.72
C CYS A 33 -10.25 -2.11 -1.06
N ALA A 34 -10.20 -3.28 -1.69
CA ALA A 34 -8.97 -3.92 -2.12
C ALA A 34 -8.17 -3.07 -3.13
N VAL A 35 -8.85 -2.46 -4.10
CA VAL A 35 -8.21 -1.54 -5.06
C VAL A 35 -7.62 -0.32 -4.34
N MET A 36 -8.33 0.23 -3.37
CA MET A 36 -7.83 1.36 -2.58
C MET A 36 -6.65 0.99 -1.68
N ILE A 37 -6.63 -0.22 -1.13
CA ILE A 37 -5.49 -0.77 -0.38
C ILE A 37 -4.26 -0.88 -1.29
N ARG A 38 -4.43 -1.43 -2.51
CA ARG A 38 -3.34 -1.49 -3.51
C ARG A 38 -2.79 -0.09 -3.79
N ARG A 39 -3.66 0.88 -4.08
CA ARG A 39 -3.25 2.29 -4.31
C ARG A 39 -2.50 2.87 -3.12
N LEU A 40 -2.94 2.61 -1.89
CA LEU A 40 -2.25 3.09 -0.69
C LEU A 40 -0.81 2.57 -0.62
N ILE A 41 -0.59 1.27 -0.83
CA ILE A 41 0.75 0.69 -0.78
C ILE A 41 1.64 1.23 -1.89
N GLU A 42 1.14 1.34 -3.13
CA GLU A 42 1.88 1.94 -4.25
C GLU A 42 2.35 3.37 -3.89
N VAL A 43 1.42 4.22 -3.43
CA VAL A 43 1.73 5.61 -3.06
C VAL A 43 2.72 5.68 -1.90
N LEU A 44 2.58 4.85 -0.87
CA LEU A 44 3.51 4.83 0.26
C LEU A 44 4.92 4.40 -0.15
N ILE A 45 5.06 3.41 -1.04
CA ILE A 45 6.39 3.02 -1.56
C ILE A 45 6.99 4.18 -2.36
N ILE A 46 6.20 4.84 -3.22
CA ILE A 46 6.65 6.01 -3.98
C ILE A 46 7.10 7.13 -3.04
N GLU A 47 6.36 7.42 -1.97
CA GLU A 47 6.74 8.41 -0.95
C GLU A 47 8.09 8.08 -0.28
N VAL A 48 8.33 6.81 0.04
CA VAL A 48 9.62 6.38 0.61
C VAL A 48 10.76 6.64 -0.37
N PHE A 49 10.63 6.26 -1.64
CA PHE A 49 11.69 6.49 -2.63
C PHE A 49 11.88 7.97 -2.95
N ASN A 50 10.81 8.77 -3.00
CA ASN A 50 10.87 10.21 -3.20
C ASN A 50 11.61 10.91 -2.06
N HIS A 51 11.25 10.61 -0.80
CA HIS A 51 11.93 11.16 0.38
C HIS A 51 13.44 10.90 0.34
N ARG A 52 13.83 9.70 -0.11
CA ARG A 52 15.22 9.27 -0.17
C ARG A 52 15.98 9.75 -1.42
N GLY A 53 15.35 10.52 -2.30
CA GLY A 53 15.97 10.97 -3.55
C GLY A 53 16.25 9.83 -4.54
N MET A 54 15.49 8.73 -4.45
CA MET A 54 15.71 7.50 -5.23
C MET A 54 14.56 7.18 -6.21
N ALA A 55 13.70 8.15 -6.53
CA ALA A 55 12.53 7.98 -7.41
C ALA A 55 12.87 7.29 -8.75
N GLN A 56 14.02 7.63 -9.33
CA GLN A 56 14.52 7.07 -10.59
C GLN A 56 14.63 5.54 -10.57
N LYS A 57 14.85 4.92 -9.38
CA LYS A 57 14.98 3.45 -9.24
C LYS A 57 13.67 2.71 -9.43
N ILE A 58 12.54 3.42 -9.31
CA ILE A 58 11.18 2.88 -9.37
C ILE A 58 10.37 3.44 -10.53
N GLN A 59 11.03 4.02 -11.53
CA GLN A 59 10.44 4.47 -12.78
C GLN A 59 10.85 3.55 -13.93
N ASN A 60 10.01 3.45 -14.96
CA ASN A 60 10.34 2.86 -16.24
C ASN A 60 11.18 3.86 -17.08
N PRO A 61 11.70 3.46 -18.26
CA PRO A 61 12.44 4.37 -19.14
C PRO A 61 11.64 5.60 -19.61
N ASP A 62 10.32 5.51 -19.63
CA ASP A 62 9.41 6.61 -20.04
C ASP A 62 9.17 7.63 -18.90
N GLY A 63 9.66 7.36 -17.69
CA GLY A 63 9.50 8.21 -16.51
C GLY A 63 8.25 7.92 -15.66
N ASP A 64 7.43 6.93 -16.04
CA ASP A 64 6.29 6.49 -15.25
C ASP A 64 6.72 5.58 -14.10
N PHE A 65 6.02 5.66 -12.97
CA PHE A 65 6.26 4.75 -11.84
C PHE A 65 5.85 3.31 -12.20
N LEU A 66 6.62 2.35 -11.69
CA LEU A 66 6.31 0.92 -11.84
C LEU A 66 4.96 0.58 -11.18
N TYR A 67 4.29 -0.46 -11.67
CA TYR A 67 3.13 -1.07 -10.99
C TYR A 67 3.52 -1.71 -9.65
N LEU A 68 2.52 -1.98 -8.79
CA LEU A 68 2.71 -2.53 -7.44
C LEU A 68 3.77 -3.64 -7.33
N GLU A 69 3.76 -4.62 -8.24
CA GLU A 69 4.75 -5.71 -8.23
C GLU A 69 6.18 -5.20 -8.41
N GLY A 70 6.41 -4.30 -9.37
CA GLY A 70 7.70 -3.68 -9.57
C GLY A 70 8.14 -2.86 -8.36
N LEU A 71 7.22 -2.10 -7.76
CA LEU A 71 7.47 -1.31 -6.56
C LEU A 71 7.85 -2.20 -5.36
N ILE A 72 7.11 -3.29 -5.12
CA ILE A 72 7.41 -4.26 -4.07
C ILE A 72 8.78 -4.88 -4.27
N ASN A 73 9.10 -5.30 -5.50
CA ASN A 73 10.40 -5.90 -5.81
C ASN A 73 11.55 -4.92 -5.54
N LYS A 74 11.38 -3.66 -5.94
CA LYS A 74 12.39 -2.61 -5.73
C LYS A 74 12.58 -2.28 -4.24
N ILE A 75 11.50 -2.09 -3.48
CA ILE A 75 11.62 -1.75 -2.05
C ILE A 75 12.20 -2.90 -1.23
N LEU A 76 11.87 -4.16 -1.56
CA LEU A 76 12.41 -5.33 -0.88
C LEU A 76 13.90 -5.57 -1.17
N ALA A 77 14.37 -5.18 -2.35
CA ALA A 77 15.78 -5.29 -2.76
C ALA A 77 16.65 -4.14 -2.21
N GLU A 78 16.06 -3.02 -1.83
CA GLU A 78 16.78 -1.85 -1.36
C GLU A 78 17.22 -2.01 0.10
N THR A 79 18.46 -2.48 0.28
CA THR A 79 19.05 -2.77 1.60
C THR A 79 19.32 -1.52 2.45
N SER A 80 19.44 -0.36 1.81
CA SER A 80 19.61 0.94 2.49
C SER A 80 18.35 1.38 3.25
N LEU A 81 17.18 0.84 2.89
CA LEU A 81 15.95 1.06 3.63
C LEU A 81 15.89 0.09 4.81
N GLY A 82 15.89 0.64 6.02
CA GLY A 82 15.71 -0.10 7.28
C GLY A 82 14.31 -0.67 7.47
N LEU A 83 13.79 -1.41 6.48
CA LEU A 83 12.49 -2.06 6.52
C LEU A 83 12.42 -3.09 7.65
N ARG A 84 11.35 -3.03 8.44
CA ARG A 84 11.09 -3.99 9.52
C ARG A 84 10.86 -5.39 8.95
N LYS A 85 11.24 -6.43 9.71
CA LYS A 85 11.07 -7.84 9.31
C LYS A 85 9.61 -8.16 8.96
N ASN A 86 8.65 -7.67 9.75
CA ASN A 86 7.23 -7.88 9.50
C ASN A 86 6.76 -7.19 8.21
N THR A 87 7.20 -5.96 7.96
CA THR A 87 6.91 -5.25 6.71
C THR A 87 7.45 -6.01 5.50
N LYS A 88 8.67 -6.54 5.56
CA LYS A 88 9.23 -7.41 4.50
C LYS A 88 8.38 -8.67 4.30
N LYS A 89 7.95 -9.32 5.40
CA LYS A 89 7.10 -10.52 5.34
C LYS A 89 5.74 -10.21 4.70
N ALA A 90 5.11 -9.11 5.11
CA ALA A 90 3.81 -8.68 4.60
C ALA A 90 3.86 -8.32 3.11
N LEU A 91 4.85 -7.55 2.67
CA LEU A 91 5.00 -7.20 1.25
C LEU A 91 5.30 -8.41 0.35
N ARG A 92 5.84 -9.51 0.90
CA ARG A 92 6.04 -10.78 0.20
C ARG A 92 4.80 -11.67 0.16
N LYS A 93 3.77 -11.37 0.95
CA LYS A 93 2.52 -12.14 0.93
C LYS A 93 1.84 -11.89 -0.42
N LYS A 94 1.47 -12.99 -1.08
CA LYS A 94 0.81 -12.93 -2.40
C LYS A 94 -0.52 -12.19 -2.32
N GLU A 95 -1.21 -12.33 -1.19
CA GLU A 95 -2.54 -11.77 -0.90
C GLU A 95 -2.57 -10.23 -1.01
N PHE A 96 -1.49 -9.55 -0.61
CA PHE A 96 -1.37 -8.08 -0.71
C PHE A 96 -1.45 -7.56 -2.14
N LYS A 97 -1.08 -8.40 -3.12
CA LYS A 97 -1.17 -8.11 -4.55
C LYS A 97 -2.45 -8.71 -5.13
N SER A 98 -2.67 -10.02 -4.91
CA SER A 98 -3.66 -10.78 -5.65
C SER A 98 -5.09 -10.33 -5.39
N ILE A 99 -5.44 -9.92 -4.16
CA ILE A 99 -6.79 -9.47 -3.85
C ILE A 99 -7.10 -8.19 -4.63
N GLY A 100 -6.18 -7.22 -4.65
CA GLY A 100 -6.34 -5.97 -5.41
C GLY A 100 -6.39 -6.20 -6.93
N ASP A 101 -5.51 -7.04 -7.46
CA ASP A 101 -5.47 -7.33 -8.90
C ASP A 101 -6.71 -8.07 -9.40
N GLN A 102 -7.19 -9.06 -8.63
CA GLN A 102 -8.44 -9.77 -8.96
C GLN A 102 -9.66 -8.87 -8.80
N SER A 103 -9.71 -8.02 -7.77
CA SER A 103 -10.81 -7.06 -7.58
C SER A 103 -10.88 -6.02 -8.70
N ALA A 104 -9.74 -5.67 -9.32
CA ALA A 104 -9.69 -4.70 -10.41
C ALA A 104 -9.98 -5.30 -11.79
N HIS A 105 -9.59 -6.57 -12.02
CA HIS A 105 -9.52 -7.14 -13.37
C HIS A 105 -10.23 -8.50 -13.53
N GLY A 106 -10.61 -9.16 -12.43
CA GLY A 106 -11.26 -10.47 -12.46
C GLY A 106 -12.74 -10.34 -12.77
N TRP A 107 -13.17 -10.77 -13.96
CA TRP A 107 -14.58 -10.71 -14.38
C TRP A 107 -15.50 -11.63 -13.55
N ASN A 108 -14.95 -12.69 -12.93
CA ASN A 108 -15.66 -13.67 -12.11
C ASN A 108 -15.17 -13.67 -10.65
N TYR A 109 -14.65 -12.54 -10.18
CA TYR A 109 -14.11 -12.40 -8.83
C TYR A 109 -14.85 -11.30 -8.08
N ASN A 110 -15.12 -11.56 -6.80
CA ASN A 110 -15.53 -10.55 -5.83
C ASN A 110 -14.78 -10.78 -4.53
N ALA A 111 -14.21 -9.72 -3.98
CA ALA A 111 -13.63 -9.74 -2.66
C ALA A 111 -14.72 -9.83 -1.60
N TYR A 112 -14.43 -10.57 -0.53
CA TYR A 112 -15.28 -10.65 0.64
C TYR A 112 -14.59 -10.01 1.84
N ARG A 113 -15.38 -9.70 2.88
CA ARG A 113 -14.90 -9.11 4.11
C ARG A 113 -13.71 -9.84 4.71
N THR A 114 -13.76 -11.18 4.73
CA THR A 114 -12.72 -12.05 5.27
C THR A 114 -11.38 -11.80 4.60
N TYR A 115 -11.35 -11.60 3.28
CA TYR A 115 -10.10 -11.36 2.54
C TYR A 115 -9.44 -10.04 2.95
N ILE A 116 -10.25 -9.01 3.25
CA ILE A 116 -9.74 -7.73 3.74
C ILE A 116 -9.30 -7.84 5.20
N ASP A 117 -10.05 -8.58 6.02
CA ASP A 117 -9.72 -8.80 7.43
C ASP A 117 -8.42 -9.60 7.60
N ASP A 118 -8.15 -10.58 6.72
CA ASP A 118 -6.95 -11.42 6.72
C ASP A 118 -5.64 -10.65 6.48
N ILE A 119 -5.71 -9.46 5.86
CA ILE A 119 -4.54 -8.61 5.57
C ILE A 119 -4.51 -7.32 6.40
N LYS A 120 -5.57 -7.02 7.16
CA LYS A 120 -5.78 -5.73 7.80
C LYS A 120 -4.70 -5.37 8.82
N THR A 121 -4.25 -6.35 9.60
CA THR A 121 -3.22 -6.14 10.62
C THR A 121 -1.89 -5.80 9.98
N GLU A 122 -1.47 -6.61 9.01
CA GLU A 122 -0.25 -6.40 8.25
C GLU A 122 -0.31 -5.10 7.45
N LEU A 123 -1.48 -4.72 6.91
CA LEU A 123 -1.63 -3.48 6.17
C LEU A 123 -1.36 -2.28 7.07
N ARG A 124 -1.85 -2.32 8.31
CA ARG A 124 -1.56 -1.28 9.31
C ARG A 124 -0.06 -1.21 9.61
N GLU A 125 0.58 -2.34 9.87
CA GLU A 125 2.03 -2.39 10.18
C GLU A 125 2.90 -1.91 9.01
N VAL A 126 2.56 -2.31 7.79
CA VAL A 126 3.24 -1.86 6.57
C VAL A 126 3.05 -0.36 6.40
N SER A 127 1.81 0.13 6.53
CA SER A 127 1.49 1.55 6.37
C SER A 127 2.29 2.40 7.36
N GLU A 128 2.31 2.01 8.63
CA GLU A 128 3.06 2.70 9.67
C GLU A 128 4.57 2.72 9.39
N ASN A 129 5.16 1.57 9.01
CA ASN A 129 6.58 1.53 8.72
C ASN A 129 6.95 2.38 7.48
N LEU A 130 6.15 2.35 6.42
CA LEU A 130 6.41 3.14 5.22
C LEU A 130 6.22 4.65 5.47
N LEU A 131 5.21 5.05 6.24
CA LEU A 131 5.04 6.45 6.65
C LEU A 131 6.25 6.98 7.43
N TYR A 132 6.81 6.17 8.33
CA TYR A 132 8.03 6.51 9.05
C TYR A 132 9.25 6.61 8.10
N LEU A 133 9.41 5.64 7.20
CA LEU A 133 10.53 5.63 6.25
C LEU A 133 10.48 6.80 5.25
N ALA A 134 9.27 7.29 4.95
CA ALA A 134 9.00 8.47 4.14
C ALA A 134 9.04 9.79 4.93
N ASN A 135 9.33 9.74 6.24
CA ASN A 135 9.35 10.91 7.15
C ASN A 135 8.03 11.71 7.16
N LEU A 136 6.90 11.00 7.08
CA LEU A 136 5.56 11.58 7.17
C LEU A 136 4.97 11.46 8.58
N LYS A 137 5.53 10.57 9.40
CA LYS A 137 5.23 10.41 10.83
C LYS A 137 6.52 10.29 11.62
N LYS A 138 6.53 10.82 12.84
CA LYS A 138 7.65 10.75 13.79
C LYS A 138 7.46 9.59 14.75
#